data_AF-A0A359ICQ2-F1
#
_entry.id   AF-A0A359ICQ2-F1
#
_cell.length_a   1.000
_cell.length_b   1.000
_cell.length_c   1.000
_cell.angle_alpha   90.00
_cell.angle_beta   90.00
_cell.angle_gamma   90.00
#
_symmetry.space_group_name_H-M   'P 1'
#
loop_
_entity.id
_entity.type
_entity.pdbx_description
1 polymer ?
#
loop_
_entity_poly.entity_id
_entity_poly.type
_entity_poly.pdbx_seq_one_letter_code
_entity_poly.pdbx_strand_id
1 'polypeptide(L)'
;MKKTLILLILLSAGLYGALPEAASVDVISPENDGSFYYPKFSPDGESLLLTRERFTGLWEYNLKTQTLVQISHETGSGYEPLYSPDGTRIYYLRDTYENHRRYRSLMVYNRLSKGRDYLIENERLLTHPLLATEEGVVTRTGTKILVVDRDRKAENPGTRLVHTFENHLTLYENGKEKRLTPSGEGNYVWASLSPSGDQILYNKAGEGTFICDLEGNIQVELGYANAPVWSPNGRWIAYMKDYDDGHFITESEIWLASADGKESVQLTKTDDVIEMYPRWSPDNKALTYHDLSGRIYIMKLHVTE
;
A
#
# COMPACT_ATOMS: atom_id res chain seq x y z
N MET A 1 -32.77 -10.44 63.31
CA MET A 1 -32.57 -10.83 61.90
C MET A 1 -32.34 -9.59 61.05
N LYS A 2 -31.07 -9.23 60.78
CA LYS A 2 -30.71 -8.19 59.80
C LYS A 2 -30.14 -8.91 58.58
N LYS A 3 -30.81 -8.80 57.42
CA LYS A 3 -30.30 -9.31 56.14
C LYS A 3 -29.49 -8.19 55.50
N THR A 4 -28.18 -8.38 55.41
CA THR A 4 -27.28 -7.50 54.67
C THR A 4 -27.33 -7.91 53.20
N LEU A 5 -27.82 -7.02 52.33
CA LEU A 5 -27.82 -7.20 50.88
C LEU A 5 -26.43 -6.77 50.37
N ILE A 6 -25.63 -7.71 49.87
CA ILE A 6 -24.36 -7.41 49.20
C ILE A 6 -24.70 -7.16 47.72
N LEU A 7 -24.54 -5.90 47.30
CA LEU A 7 -24.64 -5.51 45.89
C LEU A 7 -23.29 -5.85 45.22
N LEU A 8 -23.24 -6.92 44.43
CA LEU A 8 -22.11 -7.22 43.56
C LEU A 8 -22.19 -6.30 42.34
N ILE A 9 -21.35 -5.28 42.31
CA ILE A 9 -21.09 -4.51 41.09
C ILE A 9 -20.07 -5.33 40.29
N LEU A 10 -20.54 -6.03 39.27
CA LEU A 10 -19.69 -6.58 38.22
C LEU A 10 -19.20 -5.41 37.36
N LEU A 11 -18.00 -4.89 37.66
CA LEU A 11 -17.25 -4.09 36.69
C LEU A 11 -16.80 -5.05 35.59
N SER A 12 -17.50 -5.06 34.46
CA SER A 12 -16.92 -5.57 33.23
C SER A 12 -15.86 -4.55 32.79
N ALA A 13 -14.63 -4.71 33.26
CA ALA A 13 -13.48 -4.14 32.57
C ALA A 13 -13.44 -4.82 31.21
N GLY A 14 -13.94 -4.14 30.18
CA GLY A 14 -13.70 -4.57 28.81
C GLY A 14 -12.20 -4.72 28.63
N LEU A 15 -11.76 -5.81 27.99
CA LEU A 15 -10.40 -5.90 27.49
C LEU A 15 -10.25 -4.83 26.39
N TYR A 16 -10.00 -3.59 26.78
CA TYR A 16 -9.36 -2.63 25.90
C TYR A 16 -7.90 -3.07 25.82
N GLY A 17 -7.57 -3.85 24.78
CA GLY A 17 -6.16 -4.06 24.42
C GLY A 17 -5.51 -2.68 24.27
N ALA A 18 -4.28 -2.50 24.74
CA ALA A 18 -3.63 -1.21 24.65
C ALA A 18 -3.46 -0.83 23.17
N LEU A 19 -3.67 0.46 22.87
CA LEU A 19 -3.50 0.99 21.53
C LEU A 19 -2.06 0.75 21.06
N PRO A 20 -1.84 0.49 19.75
CA PRO A 20 -0.50 0.36 19.22
C PRO A 20 0.32 1.63 19.49
N GLU A 21 1.59 1.44 19.81
CA GLU A 21 2.55 2.53 20.00
C GLU A 21 3.85 2.26 19.24
N ALA A 22 4.56 3.34 18.88
CA ALA A 22 5.89 3.23 18.31
C ALA A 22 6.89 2.79 19.39
N ALA A 23 7.43 1.59 19.25
CA ALA A 23 8.44 1.04 20.14
C ALA A 23 9.84 1.59 19.83
N SER A 24 10.17 1.71 18.54
CA SER A 24 11.40 2.32 18.05
C SER A 24 11.22 2.84 16.63
N VAL A 25 12.04 3.83 16.25
CA VAL A 25 12.12 4.36 14.89
C VAL A 25 13.58 4.40 14.48
N ASP A 26 13.93 3.65 13.45
CA ASP A 26 15.29 3.54 12.93
C ASP A 26 15.33 4.12 11.50
N VAL A 27 16.35 4.93 11.20
CA VAL A 27 16.66 5.35 9.81
C VAL A 27 17.49 4.24 9.17
N ILE A 28 16.98 3.67 8.09
CA ILE A 28 17.57 2.52 7.38
C ILE A 28 17.88 2.83 5.92
N SER A 29 18.00 4.11 5.57
CA SER A 29 18.44 4.55 4.24
C SER A 29 19.73 3.81 3.86
N PRO A 30 19.79 3.16 2.68
CA PRO A 30 21.04 2.58 2.19
C PRO A 30 22.14 3.65 2.11
N GLU A 31 23.27 3.43 2.78
CA GLU A 31 24.35 4.42 2.87
C GLU A 31 24.94 4.77 1.48
N ASN A 32 25.31 6.04 1.28
CA ASN A 32 26.06 6.56 0.13
C ASN A 32 25.39 6.49 -1.27
N ASP A 33 24.11 6.11 -1.39
CA ASP A 33 23.48 5.87 -2.72
C ASP A 33 22.21 6.72 -3.02
N GLY A 34 22.14 7.94 -2.49
CA GLY A 34 21.11 8.93 -2.82
C GLY A 34 19.77 8.75 -2.09
N SER A 35 18.78 9.57 -2.47
CA SER A 35 17.44 9.59 -1.87
C SER A 35 16.55 8.47 -2.40
N PHE A 36 15.88 7.74 -1.48
CA PHE A 36 14.97 6.65 -1.80
C PHE A 36 13.55 6.92 -1.30
N TYR A 37 12.57 6.34 -1.97
CA TYR A 37 11.14 6.59 -1.78
C TYR A 37 10.36 5.29 -1.91
N TYR A 38 9.13 5.30 -1.38
CA TYR A 38 8.13 4.22 -1.49
C TYR A 38 8.64 2.84 -1.03
N PRO A 39 9.14 2.70 0.21
CA PRO A 39 9.60 1.42 0.72
C PRO A 39 8.48 0.38 0.77
N LYS A 40 8.74 -0.83 0.27
CA LYS A 40 7.74 -1.91 0.27
C LYS A 40 8.38 -3.24 0.65
N PHE A 41 7.85 -3.88 1.70
CA PHE A 41 8.33 -5.18 2.16
C PHE A 41 8.18 -6.30 1.13
N SER A 42 9.16 -7.20 1.12
CA SER A 42 9.01 -8.55 0.58
C SER A 42 8.02 -9.37 1.40
N PRO A 43 7.39 -10.43 0.83
CA PRO A 43 6.42 -11.25 1.55
C PRO A 43 6.96 -11.91 2.84
N ASP A 44 8.26 -12.21 2.87
CA ASP A 44 8.99 -12.74 4.03
C ASP A 44 9.43 -11.65 5.03
N GLY A 45 9.27 -10.37 4.70
CA GLY A 45 9.68 -9.22 5.52
C GLY A 45 11.18 -8.98 5.59
N GLU A 46 12.02 -9.70 4.84
CA GLU A 46 13.48 -9.60 4.93
C GLU A 46 14.10 -8.49 4.07
N SER A 47 13.37 -7.99 3.08
CA SER A 47 13.84 -7.00 2.12
C SER A 47 12.80 -5.90 1.87
N LEU A 48 13.25 -4.78 1.30
CA LEU A 48 12.42 -3.68 0.81
C LEU A 48 12.67 -3.46 -0.68
N LEU A 49 11.62 -3.24 -1.46
CA LEU A 49 11.72 -2.51 -2.72
C LEU A 49 11.83 -1.02 -2.43
N LEU A 50 12.71 -0.35 -3.18
CA LEU A 50 12.95 1.09 -3.12
C LEU A 50 13.03 1.66 -4.54
N THR A 51 12.66 2.92 -4.70
CA THR A 51 12.85 3.69 -5.94
C THR A 51 13.44 5.05 -5.64
N ARG A 52 14.04 5.70 -6.64
CA ARG A 52 14.37 7.13 -6.56
C ARG A 52 13.18 8.00 -6.96
N GLU A 53 13.38 9.31 -6.87
CA GLU A 53 12.43 10.33 -7.29
C GLU A 53 11.83 10.03 -8.68
N ARG A 54 10.56 10.41 -8.84
CA ARG A 54 9.80 10.22 -10.09
C ARG A 54 9.79 8.76 -10.58
N PHE A 55 9.90 7.81 -9.65
CA PHE A 55 9.86 6.37 -9.93
C PHE A 55 10.96 5.88 -10.88
N THR A 56 12.14 6.51 -10.83
CA THR A 56 13.27 6.17 -11.70
C THR A 56 14.13 5.07 -11.07
N GLY A 57 14.21 3.93 -11.76
CA GLY A 57 14.90 2.74 -11.29
C GLY A 57 14.13 1.97 -10.22
N LEU A 58 14.62 0.78 -9.90
CA LEU A 58 14.08 -0.10 -8.86
C LEU A 58 15.22 -0.84 -8.20
N TRP A 59 15.22 -0.89 -6.87
CA TRP A 59 16.21 -1.57 -6.05
C TRP A 59 15.53 -2.49 -5.05
N GLU A 60 16.23 -3.56 -4.66
CA GLU A 60 15.89 -4.39 -3.52
C GLU A 60 16.97 -4.24 -2.45
N TYR A 61 16.58 -3.83 -1.25
CA TYR A 61 17.44 -3.64 -0.09
C TYR A 61 17.18 -4.74 0.94
N ASN A 62 18.19 -5.55 1.26
CA ASN A 62 18.06 -6.57 2.30
C ASN A 62 18.31 -5.95 3.68
N LEU A 63 17.34 -6.09 4.59
CA LEU A 63 17.36 -5.44 5.90
C LEU A 63 18.40 -6.03 6.86
N LYS A 64 18.75 -7.32 6.69
CA LYS A 64 19.68 -8.02 7.57
C LYS A 64 21.13 -7.83 7.16
N THR A 65 21.43 -7.99 5.87
CA THR A 65 22.79 -7.85 5.32
C THR A 65 23.13 -6.41 4.94
N GLN A 66 22.12 -5.53 4.90
CA GLN A 66 22.24 -4.14 4.45
C GLN A 66 22.79 -4.01 3.02
N THR A 67 22.53 -5.02 2.19
CA THR A 67 22.97 -5.04 0.79
C THR A 67 21.89 -4.50 -0.12
N LEU A 68 22.26 -3.58 -1.01
CA LEU A 68 21.39 -2.99 -2.02
C LEU A 68 21.66 -3.60 -3.40
N VAL A 69 20.63 -4.10 -4.07
CA VAL A 69 20.72 -4.66 -5.44
C VAL A 69 19.85 -3.83 -6.38
N GLN A 70 20.43 -3.28 -7.43
CA GLN A 70 19.67 -2.59 -8.47
C GLN A 70 19.03 -3.58 -9.45
N ILE A 71 17.69 -3.56 -9.52
CA ILE A 71 16.88 -4.37 -10.43
C ILE A 71 16.75 -3.68 -11.78
N SER A 72 16.53 -2.37 -11.79
CA SER A 72 16.32 -1.59 -13.01
C SER A 72 16.87 -0.17 -12.88
N HIS A 73 17.34 0.38 -14.01
CA HIS A 73 17.72 1.79 -14.14
C HIS A 73 16.61 2.63 -14.79
N GLU A 74 15.56 1.98 -15.30
CA GLU A 74 14.61 2.60 -16.22
C GLU A 74 13.57 3.45 -15.48
N THR A 75 13.09 4.51 -16.13
CA THR A 75 11.98 5.33 -15.66
C THR A 75 10.70 4.48 -15.54
N GLY A 76 9.88 4.75 -14.52
CA GLY A 76 8.64 4.04 -14.24
C GLY A 76 8.82 2.73 -13.46
N SER A 77 10.05 2.22 -13.30
CA SER A 77 10.31 0.96 -12.60
C SER A 77 9.87 0.96 -11.14
N GLY A 78 9.88 2.12 -10.50
CA GLY A 78 9.43 2.27 -9.12
C GLY A 78 7.92 2.46 -8.93
N TYR A 79 7.13 2.56 -10.00
CA TYR A 79 5.71 2.90 -9.89
C TYR A 79 4.88 1.64 -9.60
N GLU A 80 4.55 1.44 -8.32
CA GLU A 80 3.75 0.33 -7.78
C GLU A 80 4.27 -1.08 -8.18
N PRO A 81 5.54 -1.42 -7.93
CA PRO A 81 6.05 -2.77 -8.17
C PRO A 81 5.45 -3.78 -7.16
N LEU A 82 5.36 -5.04 -7.57
CA LEU A 82 4.83 -6.14 -6.73
C LEU A 82 5.83 -7.29 -6.64
N TYR A 83 5.96 -7.86 -5.45
CA TYR A 83 6.49 -9.22 -5.31
C TYR A 83 5.43 -10.23 -5.73
N SER A 84 5.84 -11.38 -6.30
CA SER A 84 4.98 -12.57 -6.32
C SER A 84 4.70 -13.05 -4.90
N PRO A 85 3.59 -13.77 -4.63
CA PRO A 85 3.25 -14.20 -3.27
C PRO A 85 4.32 -15.10 -2.63
N ASP A 86 4.92 -16.00 -3.40
CA ASP A 86 6.07 -16.83 -3.01
C ASP A 86 7.38 -16.04 -2.84
N GLY A 87 7.35 -14.75 -3.15
CA GLY A 87 8.48 -13.85 -3.10
C GLY A 87 9.54 -14.14 -4.15
N THR A 88 9.40 -15.06 -5.10
CA THR A 88 10.50 -15.42 -6.02
C THR A 88 10.68 -14.44 -7.19
N ARG A 89 9.67 -13.64 -7.49
CA ARG A 89 9.61 -12.71 -8.62
C ARG A 89 9.23 -11.30 -8.19
N ILE A 90 9.65 -10.33 -8.99
CA ILE A 90 9.26 -8.92 -8.85
C ILE A 90 8.70 -8.45 -10.19
N TYR A 91 7.47 -7.93 -10.19
CA TYR A 91 6.80 -7.34 -11.34
C TYR A 91 6.89 -5.83 -11.26
N TYR A 92 7.29 -5.18 -12.35
CA TYR A 92 7.49 -3.74 -12.38
C TYR A 92 7.29 -3.18 -13.79
N LEU A 93 7.17 -1.86 -13.91
CA LEU A 93 7.00 -1.21 -15.19
C LEU A 93 8.32 -0.74 -15.80
N ARG A 94 8.30 -0.46 -17.10
CA ARG A 94 9.33 0.31 -17.79
C ARG A 94 8.64 1.30 -18.71
N ASP A 95 8.91 2.60 -18.55
CA ASP A 95 8.40 3.64 -19.42
C ASP A 95 9.39 3.90 -20.57
N THR A 96 8.89 3.96 -21.80
CA THR A 96 9.62 4.40 -22.99
C THR A 96 8.86 5.55 -23.68
N TYR A 97 9.57 6.35 -24.48
CA TYR A 97 9.00 7.50 -25.16
C TYR A 97 9.36 7.49 -26.65
N GLU A 98 8.34 7.56 -27.50
CA GLU A 98 8.49 7.69 -28.94
C GLU A 98 7.60 8.84 -29.42
N ASN A 99 8.15 9.83 -30.13
CA ASN A 99 7.40 11.00 -30.61
C ASN A 99 6.56 11.69 -29.50
N HIS A 100 7.17 11.89 -28.32
CA HIS A 100 6.54 12.45 -27.10
C HIS A 100 5.37 11.63 -26.54
N ARG A 101 5.13 10.43 -27.06
CA ARG A 101 4.13 9.50 -26.54
C ARG A 101 4.80 8.51 -25.60
N ARG A 102 4.29 8.45 -24.37
CA ARG A 102 4.70 7.41 -23.41
C ARG A 102 4.12 6.05 -23.81
N TYR A 103 4.95 5.03 -23.75
CA TYR A 103 4.58 3.62 -23.79
C TYR A 103 5.10 2.95 -22.52
N ARG A 104 4.48 1.84 -22.15
CA ARG A 104 4.87 1.07 -20.97
C ARG A 104 5.05 -0.39 -21.31
N SER A 105 6.08 -0.98 -20.73
CA SER A 105 6.25 -2.43 -20.70
C SER A 105 6.05 -2.95 -19.28
N LEU A 106 5.44 -4.14 -19.17
CA LEU A 106 5.39 -4.90 -17.92
C LEU A 106 6.58 -5.87 -17.91
N MET A 107 7.38 -5.79 -16.87
CA MET A 107 8.58 -6.57 -16.66
C MET A 107 8.39 -7.59 -15.54
N VAL A 108 9.16 -8.67 -15.60
CA VAL A 108 9.36 -9.59 -14.48
C VAL A 108 10.85 -9.75 -14.20
N TYR A 109 11.23 -9.73 -12.94
CA TYR A 109 12.56 -10.04 -12.45
C TYR A 109 12.53 -11.31 -11.60
N ASN A 110 13.41 -12.26 -11.88
CA ASN A 110 13.59 -13.46 -11.07
C ASN A 110 14.66 -13.20 -10.00
N ARG A 111 14.31 -13.30 -8.71
CA ARG A 111 15.23 -12.98 -7.62
C ARG A 111 16.38 -13.98 -7.46
N LEU A 112 16.20 -15.23 -7.91
CA LEU A 112 17.23 -16.26 -7.83
C LEU A 112 18.23 -16.14 -8.98
N SER A 113 17.76 -16.16 -10.23
CA SER A 113 18.63 -16.09 -11.40
C SER A 113 19.11 -14.68 -11.72
N LYS A 114 18.50 -13.66 -11.10
CA LYS A 114 18.72 -12.23 -11.38
C LYS A 114 18.37 -11.82 -12.83
N GLY A 115 17.65 -12.69 -13.55
CA GLY A 115 17.18 -12.45 -14.91
C GLY A 115 15.98 -11.51 -14.97
N ARG A 116 15.84 -10.81 -16.10
CA ARG A 116 14.71 -9.90 -16.39
C ARG A 116 14.12 -10.26 -17.75
N ASP A 117 12.80 -10.23 -17.83
CA ASP A 117 12.06 -10.53 -19.05
C ASP A 117 10.86 -9.59 -19.22
N TYR A 118 10.42 -9.43 -20.45
CA TYR A 118 9.15 -8.78 -20.76
C TYR A 118 7.98 -9.75 -20.56
N LEU A 119 6.92 -9.25 -19.95
CA LEU A 119 5.60 -9.89 -19.94
C LEU A 119 4.65 -9.22 -20.93
N ILE A 120 4.74 -7.89 -21.05
CA ILE A 120 4.03 -7.09 -22.04
C ILE A 120 5.00 -6.03 -22.55
N GLU A 121 5.10 -5.87 -23.87
CA GLU A 121 5.99 -4.90 -24.51
C GLU A 121 5.22 -3.71 -25.06
N ASN A 122 5.74 -2.50 -24.79
CA ASN A 122 5.44 -1.27 -25.53
C ASN A 122 3.93 -0.97 -25.69
N GLU A 123 3.18 -1.01 -24.60
CA GLU A 123 1.73 -0.83 -24.58
C GLU A 123 1.35 0.61 -24.16
N ARG A 124 0.34 1.18 -24.81
CA ARG A 124 -0.08 2.58 -24.58
C ARG A 124 -0.98 2.73 -23.36
N LEU A 125 -1.88 1.78 -23.17
CA LEU A 125 -2.94 1.83 -22.16
C LEU A 125 -2.72 0.77 -21.08
N LEU A 126 -1.48 0.65 -20.62
CA LEU A 126 -1.09 -0.29 -19.58
C LEU A 126 -1.08 0.37 -18.20
N THR A 127 -1.80 -0.24 -17.25
CA THR A 127 -1.74 0.16 -15.84
C THR A 127 -0.49 -0.40 -15.16
N HIS A 128 -0.20 0.08 -13.95
CA HIS A 128 0.73 -0.63 -13.08
C HIS A 128 0.22 -2.05 -12.76
N PRO A 129 1.09 -2.96 -12.28
CA PRO A 129 0.68 -4.23 -11.70
C PRO A 129 -0.39 -4.05 -10.62
N LEU A 130 -1.58 -4.61 -10.82
CA LEU A 130 -2.71 -4.43 -9.91
C LEU A 130 -2.67 -5.42 -8.73
N LEU A 131 -2.30 -6.67 -9.02
CA LEU A 131 -2.26 -7.75 -8.03
C LEU A 131 -1.28 -8.83 -8.49
N ALA A 132 -0.48 -9.39 -7.59
CA ALA A 132 0.31 -10.58 -7.87
C ALA A 132 -0.40 -11.82 -7.30
N THR A 133 -0.43 -12.89 -8.08
CA THR A 133 -1.07 -14.16 -7.75
C THR A 133 -0.07 -15.31 -7.98
N GLU A 134 -0.40 -16.50 -7.53
CA GLU A 134 0.37 -17.72 -7.86
C GLU A 134 0.47 -17.94 -9.38
N GLU A 135 -0.56 -17.51 -10.13
CA GLU A 135 -0.66 -17.73 -11.56
C GLU A 135 0.05 -16.67 -12.43
N GLY A 136 0.55 -15.60 -11.80
CA GLY A 136 1.15 -14.46 -12.48
C GLY A 136 0.66 -13.13 -11.93
N VAL A 137 0.90 -12.06 -12.68
CA VAL A 137 0.54 -10.69 -12.30
C VAL A 137 -0.67 -10.20 -13.08
N VAL A 138 -1.61 -9.60 -12.35
CA VAL A 138 -2.80 -9.00 -12.90
C VAL A 138 -2.53 -7.55 -13.30
N THR A 139 -2.94 -7.16 -14.50
CA THR A 139 -2.82 -5.79 -15.02
C THR A 139 -3.99 -5.46 -15.95
N ARG A 140 -4.22 -4.18 -16.22
CA ARG A 140 -5.16 -3.73 -17.25
C ARG A 140 -4.42 -3.22 -18.48
N THR A 141 -4.86 -3.67 -19.65
CA THR A 141 -4.50 -3.10 -20.96
C THR A 141 -5.77 -2.66 -21.70
N GLY A 142 -5.91 -1.35 -21.93
CA GLY A 142 -7.13 -0.77 -22.48
C GLY A 142 -8.34 -1.11 -21.60
N THR A 143 -9.30 -1.85 -22.14
CA THR A 143 -10.52 -2.28 -21.44
C THR A 143 -10.43 -3.69 -20.83
N LYS A 144 -9.28 -4.38 -20.96
CA LYS A 144 -9.13 -5.77 -20.54
C LYS A 144 -8.32 -5.87 -19.27
N ILE A 145 -8.78 -6.70 -18.33
CA ILE A 145 -7.98 -7.17 -17.20
C ILE A 145 -7.40 -8.54 -17.54
N LEU A 146 -6.08 -8.66 -17.43
CA LEU A 146 -5.30 -9.85 -17.77
C LEU A 146 -4.53 -10.34 -16.55
N VAL A 147 -4.37 -11.65 -16.43
CA VAL A 147 -3.26 -12.27 -15.67
C VAL A 147 -2.17 -12.67 -16.65
N VAL A 148 -0.93 -12.28 -16.35
CA VAL A 148 0.22 -12.48 -17.23
C VAL A 148 1.41 -13.05 -16.46
N ASP A 149 2.07 -14.01 -17.07
CA ASP A 149 3.35 -14.59 -16.67
C ASP A 149 4.14 -14.94 -17.95
N ARG A 150 5.38 -15.42 -17.85
CA ARG A 150 6.25 -15.66 -19.02
C ARG A 150 5.58 -16.53 -20.09
N ASP A 151 4.89 -17.57 -19.68
CA ASP A 151 4.24 -18.55 -20.57
C ASP A 151 2.71 -18.46 -20.55
N ARG A 152 2.15 -17.43 -19.91
CA ARG A 152 0.70 -17.31 -19.71
C ARG A 152 0.22 -15.89 -19.95
N LYS A 153 -0.84 -15.76 -20.74
CA LYS A 153 -1.62 -14.53 -20.87
C LYS A 153 -3.08 -14.90 -20.99
N ALA A 154 -3.87 -14.61 -19.97
CA ALA A 154 -5.28 -14.96 -19.92
C ALA A 154 -6.13 -13.77 -19.47
N GLU A 155 -7.31 -13.63 -20.06
CA GLU A 155 -8.38 -12.80 -19.51
C GLU A 155 -9.00 -13.52 -18.30
N ASN A 156 -9.64 -12.76 -17.42
CA ASN A 156 -10.25 -13.26 -16.18
C ASN A 156 -9.24 -13.91 -15.23
N PRO A 157 -8.57 -13.12 -14.38
CA PRO A 157 -7.57 -13.61 -13.44
C PRO A 157 -8.11 -14.56 -12.36
N GLY A 158 -9.43 -14.87 -12.33
CA GLY A 158 -10.02 -15.79 -11.37
C GLY A 158 -9.96 -15.30 -9.91
N THR A 159 -9.62 -14.03 -9.71
CA THR A 159 -9.46 -13.41 -8.40
C THR A 159 -10.20 -12.07 -8.36
N ARG A 160 -10.67 -11.71 -7.16
CA ARG A 160 -11.30 -10.41 -6.90
C ARG A 160 -10.20 -9.36 -6.72
N LEU A 161 -10.40 -8.19 -7.30
CA LEU A 161 -9.55 -7.02 -7.04
C LEU A 161 -10.36 -5.73 -7.11
N VAL A 162 -9.84 -4.69 -6.47
CA VAL A 162 -10.32 -3.32 -6.66
C VAL A 162 -9.16 -2.47 -7.16
N HIS A 163 -9.45 -1.54 -8.05
CA HIS A 163 -8.49 -0.52 -8.45
C HIS A 163 -9.23 0.73 -8.90
N THR A 164 -8.49 1.83 -9.04
CA THR A 164 -9.03 3.07 -9.59
C THR A 164 -8.83 3.10 -11.10
N PHE A 165 -9.88 3.47 -11.82
CA PHE A 165 -9.84 3.63 -13.26
C PHE A 165 -10.87 4.67 -13.67
N GLU A 166 -10.50 5.54 -14.62
CA GLU A 166 -11.37 6.63 -15.09
C GLU A 166 -12.03 7.38 -13.92
N ASN A 167 -11.22 7.71 -12.91
CA ASN A 167 -11.58 8.45 -11.71
C ASN A 167 -12.63 7.77 -10.82
N HIS A 168 -12.91 6.47 -10.92
CA HIS A 168 -13.83 5.78 -10.02
C HIS A 168 -13.24 4.46 -9.50
N LEU A 169 -13.90 3.86 -8.51
CA LEU A 169 -13.56 2.52 -8.03
C LEU A 169 -14.10 1.48 -9.01
N THR A 170 -13.24 0.59 -9.48
CA THR A 170 -13.61 -0.58 -10.28
C THR A 170 -13.39 -1.83 -9.45
N LEU A 171 -14.48 -2.48 -9.05
CA LEU A 171 -14.46 -3.82 -8.46
C LEU A 171 -14.52 -4.85 -9.58
N TYR A 172 -13.52 -5.71 -9.66
CA TYR A 172 -13.49 -6.81 -10.61
C TYR A 172 -13.72 -8.13 -9.88
N GLU A 173 -14.66 -8.93 -10.37
CA GLU A 173 -14.93 -10.26 -9.84
C GLU A 173 -15.59 -11.15 -10.91
N ASN A 174 -15.15 -12.42 -11.00
CA ASN A 174 -15.76 -13.44 -11.86
C ASN A 174 -15.94 -12.98 -13.33
N GLY A 175 -14.91 -12.36 -13.90
CA GLY A 175 -14.96 -11.89 -15.29
C GLY A 175 -15.68 -10.56 -15.50
N LYS A 176 -16.21 -9.92 -14.44
CA LYS A 176 -17.07 -8.75 -14.54
C LYS A 176 -16.52 -7.57 -13.76
N GLU A 177 -16.76 -6.38 -14.29
CA GLU A 177 -16.43 -5.12 -13.66
C GLU A 177 -17.70 -4.44 -13.13
N LYS A 178 -17.60 -3.95 -11.91
CA LYS A 178 -18.61 -3.13 -11.26
C LYS A 178 -17.98 -1.78 -10.94
N ARG A 179 -18.52 -0.75 -11.59
CA ARG A 179 -18.22 0.66 -11.27
C ARG A 179 -18.88 1.03 -9.95
N LEU A 180 -18.11 1.59 -9.03
CA LEU A 180 -18.57 2.05 -7.72
C LEU A 180 -18.20 3.53 -7.53
N THR A 181 -19.17 4.31 -7.06
CA THR A 181 -19.04 5.74 -6.71
C THR A 181 -19.67 6.01 -5.33
N PRO A 182 -19.19 5.32 -4.27
CA PRO A 182 -19.80 5.32 -2.94
C PRO A 182 -19.96 6.72 -2.33
N SER A 183 -19.03 7.62 -2.63
CA SER A 183 -19.05 9.02 -2.20
C SER A 183 -19.50 9.95 -3.34
N GLY A 184 -20.22 9.46 -4.35
CA GLY A 184 -20.60 10.23 -5.55
C GLY A 184 -19.49 10.33 -6.61
N GLU A 185 -19.74 11.05 -7.69
CA GLU A 185 -18.75 11.28 -8.75
C GLU A 185 -17.54 12.08 -8.22
N GLY A 186 -16.34 11.84 -8.77
CA GLY A 186 -15.12 12.51 -8.32
C GLY A 186 -13.85 11.80 -8.74
N ASN A 187 -12.76 12.02 -8.03
CA ASN A 187 -11.47 11.36 -8.25
C ASN A 187 -11.13 10.46 -7.06
N TYR A 188 -11.15 9.16 -7.32
CA TYR A 188 -10.82 8.13 -6.33
C TYR A 188 -9.37 7.69 -6.51
N VAL A 189 -8.62 7.59 -5.41
CA VAL A 189 -7.21 7.17 -5.37
C VAL A 189 -6.96 6.21 -4.20
N TRP A 190 -5.81 5.52 -4.25
CA TRP A 190 -5.33 4.61 -3.20
C TRP A 190 -6.35 3.55 -2.76
N ALA A 191 -7.09 2.98 -3.73
CA ALA A 191 -8.05 1.94 -3.44
C ALA A 191 -7.37 0.60 -3.11
N SER A 192 -7.88 -0.11 -2.11
CA SER A 192 -7.45 -1.47 -1.78
C SER A 192 -8.59 -2.28 -1.15
N LEU A 193 -8.55 -3.60 -1.32
CA LEU A 193 -9.43 -4.51 -0.57
C LEU A 193 -8.91 -4.71 0.85
N SER A 194 -9.82 -4.91 1.80
CA SER A 194 -9.47 -5.46 3.12
C SER A 194 -8.79 -6.83 2.95
N PRO A 195 -7.98 -7.29 3.94
CA PRO A 195 -7.38 -8.62 3.88
C PRO A 195 -8.38 -9.78 3.77
N SER A 196 -9.59 -9.61 4.33
CA SER A 196 -10.73 -10.52 4.19
C SER A 196 -11.42 -10.44 2.82
N GLY A 197 -11.16 -9.38 2.03
CA GLY A 197 -11.69 -9.21 0.68
C GLY A 197 -13.16 -8.77 0.60
N ASP A 198 -13.72 -8.28 1.69
CA ASP A 198 -15.14 -7.93 1.87
C ASP A 198 -15.39 -6.42 2.05
N GLN A 199 -14.34 -5.62 2.16
CA GLN A 199 -14.40 -4.17 2.27
C GLN A 199 -13.42 -3.50 1.32
N ILE A 200 -13.69 -2.25 0.95
CA ILE A 200 -12.85 -1.42 0.09
C ILE A 200 -12.46 -0.17 0.87
N LEU A 201 -11.16 0.03 1.05
CA LEU A 201 -10.56 1.27 1.52
C LEU A 201 -10.22 2.14 0.32
N TYR A 202 -10.55 3.42 0.37
CA TYR A 202 -10.23 4.37 -0.68
C TYR A 202 -10.14 5.81 -0.15
N ASN A 203 -9.45 6.66 -0.90
CA ASN A 203 -9.49 8.11 -0.71
C ASN A 203 -10.22 8.77 -1.88
N LYS A 204 -11.11 9.72 -1.57
CA LYS A 204 -11.70 10.62 -2.55
C LYS A 204 -11.01 11.98 -2.43
N ALA A 205 -10.34 12.38 -3.50
CA ALA A 205 -9.50 13.57 -3.51
C ALA A 205 -10.30 14.82 -3.07
N GLY A 206 -9.81 15.51 -2.04
CA GLY A 206 -10.44 16.71 -1.47
C GLY A 206 -11.57 16.45 -0.47
N GLU A 207 -12.04 15.21 -0.31
CA GLU A 207 -13.16 14.87 0.57
C GLU A 207 -12.75 13.97 1.75
N GLY A 208 -11.80 13.06 1.55
CA GLY A 208 -11.25 12.24 2.62
C GLY A 208 -11.19 10.75 2.28
N THR A 209 -10.98 9.95 3.32
CA THR A 209 -10.80 8.50 3.23
C THR A 209 -11.95 7.77 3.88
N PHE A 210 -12.35 6.67 3.25
CA PHE A 210 -13.55 5.93 3.58
C PHE A 210 -13.29 4.42 3.47
N ILE A 211 -14.10 3.66 4.19
CA ILE A 211 -14.25 2.22 4.00
C ILE A 211 -15.70 1.95 3.61
N CYS A 212 -15.93 1.26 2.49
CA CYS A 212 -17.24 0.79 2.07
C CYS A 212 -17.26 -0.73 1.89
N ASP A 213 -18.46 -1.30 1.83
CA ASP A 213 -18.65 -2.69 1.40
C ASP A 213 -18.51 -2.82 -0.14
N LEU A 214 -18.66 -4.05 -0.66
CA LEU A 214 -18.59 -4.34 -2.10
C LEU A 214 -19.79 -3.79 -2.90
N GLU A 215 -20.82 -3.33 -2.20
CA GLU A 215 -21.99 -2.64 -2.73
C GLU A 215 -21.79 -1.14 -2.86
N GLY A 216 -20.76 -0.59 -2.20
CA GLY A 216 -20.48 0.84 -2.14
C GLY A 216 -21.22 1.55 -1.02
N ASN A 217 -21.77 0.82 -0.03
CA ASN A 217 -22.31 1.45 1.17
C ASN A 217 -21.15 1.81 2.10
N ILE A 218 -20.99 3.11 2.36
CA ILE A 218 -19.97 3.62 3.29
C ILE A 218 -20.25 3.08 4.69
N GLN A 219 -19.24 2.45 5.28
CA GLN A 219 -19.28 1.88 6.63
C GLN A 219 -18.49 2.75 7.63
N VAL A 220 -17.39 3.35 7.18
CA VAL A 220 -16.48 4.15 8.01
C VAL A 220 -16.00 5.37 7.24
N GLU A 221 -15.94 6.51 7.91
CA GLU A 221 -15.33 7.76 7.43
C GLU A 221 -14.12 8.08 8.31
N LEU A 222 -12.92 8.12 7.72
CA LEU A 222 -11.66 8.39 8.43
C LEU A 222 -11.22 9.86 8.33
N GLY A 223 -11.93 10.68 7.56
CA GLY A 223 -11.59 12.08 7.31
C GLY A 223 -10.32 12.22 6.45
N TYR A 224 -9.50 13.24 6.74
CA TYR A 224 -8.24 13.49 6.04
C TYR A 224 -7.14 12.49 6.48
N ALA A 225 -7.18 11.30 5.87
CA ALA A 225 -6.24 10.22 6.08
C ALA A 225 -5.63 9.78 4.74
N ASN A 226 -4.52 10.40 4.33
CA ASN A 226 -3.94 10.22 3.00
C ASN A 226 -3.07 8.96 2.90
N ALA A 227 -2.90 8.46 1.66
CA ALA A 227 -2.19 7.22 1.33
C ALA A 227 -2.51 6.04 2.27
N PRO A 228 -3.81 5.74 2.54
CA PRO A 228 -4.20 4.81 3.59
C PRO A 228 -3.90 3.37 3.17
N VAL A 229 -3.45 2.53 4.11
CA VAL A 229 -3.13 1.12 3.89
C VAL A 229 -3.61 0.23 5.04
N TRP A 230 -4.25 -0.89 4.69
CA TRP A 230 -4.60 -1.94 5.63
C TRP A 230 -3.37 -2.58 6.26
N SER A 231 -3.46 -2.90 7.55
CA SER A 231 -2.58 -3.87 8.18
C SER A 231 -2.88 -5.28 7.62
N PRO A 232 -1.90 -6.18 7.52
CA PRO A 232 -2.12 -7.55 7.03
C PRO A 232 -3.20 -8.33 7.79
N ASN A 233 -3.39 -8.04 9.08
CA ASN A 233 -4.45 -8.64 9.90
C ASN A 233 -5.82 -7.93 9.81
N GLY A 234 -5.92 -6.84 9.05
CA GLY A 234 -7.16 -6.11 8.81
C GLY A 234 -7.68 -5.29 10.00
N ARG A 235 -6.93 -5.18 11.10
CA ARG A 235 -7.37 -4.47 12.31
C ARG A 235 -7.11 -2.96 12.27
N TRP A 236 -6.09 -2.53 11.53
CA TRP A 236 -5.60 -1.16 11.53
C TRP A 236 -5.44 -0.63 10.11
N ILE A 237 -5.63 0.67 9.96
CA ILE A 237 -5.30 1.44 8.76
C ILE A 237 -4.15 2.37 9.14
N ALA A 238 -2.99 2.23 8.48
CA ALA A 238 -1.94 3.23 8.58
C ALA A 238 -2.15 4.29 7.49
N TYR A 239 -1.92 5.55 7.82
CA TYR A 239 -2.11 6.67 6.89
C TYR A 239 -1.18 7.82 7.24
N MET A 240 -1.01 8.73 6.27
CA MET A 240 -0.33 10.01 6.49
C MET A 240 -1.38 11.10 6.77
N LYS A 241 -1.11 11.96 7.74
CA LYS A 241 -1.94 13.11 8.07
C LYS A 241 -1.13 14.37 7.81
N ASP A 242 -1.47 15.04 6.72
CA ASP A 242 -0.79 16.26 6.29
C ASP A 242 -1.31 17.47 7.07
N TYR A 243 -0.41 18.41 7.35
CA TYR A 243 -0.70 19.71 7.94
C TYR A 243 -0.16 20.79 7.01
N ASP A 244 -0.92 21.87 6.82
CA ASP A 244 -0.57 22.97 5.92
C ASP A 244 -0.81 24.35 6.56
N ASP A 245 -0.18 25.38 5.99
CA ASP A 245 -0.35 26.78 6.35
C ASP A 245 -1.32 27.52 5.39
N GLY A 246 -2.11 26.76 4.62
CA GLY A 246 -2.95 27.25 3.53
C GLY A 246 -2.23 27.47 2.20
N HIS A 247 -0.90 27.36 2.13
CA HIS A 247 -0.11 27.50 0.90
C HIS A 247 0.71 26.25 0.58
N PHE A 248 1.33 25.64 1.60
CA PHE A 248 2.18 24.47 1.46
C PHE A 248 1.95 23.48 2.59
N ILE A 249 2.18 22.19 2.31
CA ILE A 249 2.30 21.18 3.36
C ILE A 249 3.56 21.50 4.16
N THR A 250 3.41 21.72 5.46
CA THR A 250 4.51 22.04 6.38
C THR A 250 4.99 20.79 7.11
N GLU A 251 4.07 19.88 7.42
CA GLU A 251 4.33 18.66 8.19
C GLU A 251 3.44 17.51 7.67
N SER A 252 3.87 16.27 7.85
CA SER A 252 3.01 15.11 7.65
C SER A 252 3.40 14.00 8.62
N GLU A 253 2.41 13.48 9.33
CA GLU A 253 2.62 12.53 10.41
C GLU A 253 2.02 11.16 10.06
N ILE A 254 2.62 10.07 10.52
CA ILE A 254 2.10 8.71 10.41
C ILE A 254 1.13 8.45 11.56
N TRP A 255 -0.07 8.00 11.21
CA TRP A 255 -1.15 7.68 12.14
C TRP A 255 -1.69 6.27 11.88
N LEU A 256 -2.36 5.71 12.89
CA LEU A 256 -3.23 4.54 12.74
C LEU A 256 -4.67 4.90 13.08
N ALA A 257 -5.62 4.28 12.38
CA ALA A 257 -7.02 4.19 12.77
C ALA A 257 -7.45 2.72 12.86
N SER A 258 -8.35 2.38 13.78
CA SER A 258 -8.96 1.05 13.78
C SER A 258 -9.84 0.86 12.54
N ALA A 259 -9.98 -0.38 12.08
CA ALA A 259 -10.79 -0.71 10.91
C ALA A 259 -12.27 -0.31 11.03
N ASP A 260 -12.77 -0.18 12.26
CA ASP A 260 -14.13 0.30 12.55
C ASP A 260 -14.21 1.82 12.77
N GLY A 261 -13.09 2.54 12.64
CA GLY A 261 -12.96 3.99 12.76
C GLY A 261 -13.14 4.55 14.17
N LYS A 262 -13.23 3.71 15.21
CA LYS A 262 -13.51 4.17 16.58
C LYS A 262 -12.28 4.65 17.33
N GLU A 263 -11.10 4.16 16.97
CA GLU A 263 -9.84 4.48 17.62
C GLU A 263 -8.86 5.08 16.61
N SER A 264 -8.06 6.06 17.07
CA SER A 264 -6.98 6.64 16.28
C SER A 264 -5.78 6.96 17.15
N VAL A 265 -4.58 6.67 16.67
CA VAL A 265 -3.32 6.96 17.38
C VAL A 265 -2.31 7.59 16.45
N GLN A 266 -1.68 8.67 16.93
CA GLN A 266 -0.55 9.31 16.28
C GLN A 266 0.73 8.53 16.59
N LEU A 267 1.46 8.09 15.57
CA LEU A 267 2.69 7.30 15.75
C LEU A 267 3.96 8.15 15.65
N THR A 268 3.97 9.16 14.80
CA THR A 268 5.07 10.12 14.70
C THR A 268 4.63 11.49 15.22
N LYS A 269 5.59 12.22 15.78
CA LYS A 269 5.43 13.60 16.23
C LYS A 269 6.76 14.30 16.05
N THR A 270 7.04 14.71 14.84
CA THR A 270 8.36 15.12 14.37
C THR A 270 8.26 16.45 13.67
N ASP A 271 8.55 17.51 14.42
CA ASP A 271 8.52 18.89 13.93
C ASP A 271 9.39 19.04 12.66
N ASP A 272 8.86 19.76 11.68
CA ASP A 272 9.51 20.07 10.39
C ASP A 272 9.88 18.83 9.52
N VAL A 273 9.27 17.67 9.77
CA VAL A 273 9.39 16.48 8.91
C VAL A 273 8.06 16.20 8.22
N ILE A 274 8.16 15.73 6.97
CA ILE A 274 7.02 15.31 6.16
C ILE A 274 7.21 13.82 5.91
N GLU A 275 6.72 12.98 6.82
CA GLU A 275 6.69 11.52 6.73
C GLU A 275 5.54 11.05 5.84
N MET A 276 5.83 10.16 4.89
CA MET A 276 4.93 9.84 3.80
C MET A 276 4.88 8.35 3.47
N TYR A 277 3.74 7.93 2.93
CA TYR A 277 3.50 6.61 2.34
C TYR A 277 3.87 5.42 3.24
N PRO A 278 3.20 5.26 4.41
CA PRO A 278 3.43 4.12 5.28
C PRO A 278 3.11 2.79 4.58
N ARG A 279 3.85 1.73 4.94
CA ARG A 279 3.65 0.35 4.50
C ARG A 279 3.91 -0.62 5.64
N TRP A 280 2.98 -1.56 5.86
CA TRP A 280 3.09 -2.58 6.90
C TRP A 280 4.11 -3.65 6.56
N SER A 281 4.83 -4.11 7.59
CA SER A 281 5.51 -5.41 7.53
C SER A 281 4.48 -6.54 7.47
N PRO A 282 4.77 -7.66 6.79
CA PRO A 282 3.84 -8.79 6.66
C PRO A 282 3.37 -9.38 8.01
N ASP A 283 4.19 -9.26 9.04
CA ASP A 283 3.92 -9.77 10.39
C ASP A 283 3.14 -8.80 11.30
N ASN A 284 2.73 -7.63 10.80
CA ASN A 284 2.04 -6.56 11.55
C ASN A 284 2.86 -5.90 12.67
N LYS A 285 4.18 -6.10 12.72
CA LYS A 285 5.02 -5.59 13.82
C LYS A 285 5.78 -4.32 13.49
N ALA A 286 5.77 -3.87 12.25
CA ALA A 286 6.46 -2.67 11.83
C ALA A 286 5.75 -1.94 10.70
N LEU A 287 6.09 -0.67 10.55
CA LEU A 287 5.80 0.16 9.40
C LEU A 287 7.11 0.64 8.77
N THR A 288 7.17 0.72 7.44
CA THR A 288 8.16 1.53 6.74
C THR A 288 7.49 2.75 6.13
N TYR A 289 8.24 3.84 6.03
CA TYR A 289 7.82 5.08 5.39
C TYR A 289 9.07 5.85 4.97
N HIS A 290 8.89 6.95 4.26
CA HIS A 290 9.98 7.84 3.90
C HIS A 290 9.63 9.28 4.18
N ASP A 291 10.62 10.15 4.25
CA ASP A 291 10.38 11.60 4.31
C ASP A 291 10.57 12.28 2.95
N LEU A 292 10.25 13.58 2.87
CA LEU A 292 10.43 14.37 1.65
C LEU A 292 11.88 14.36 1.13
N SER A 293 12.87 14.21 2.00
CA SER A 293 14.29 14.14 1.62
C SER A 293 14.72 12.76 1.06
N GLY A 294 13.83 11.77 1.15
CA GLY A 294 14.04 10.39 0.72
C GLY A 294 14.84 9.57 1.72
N ARG A 295 14.78 9.90 3.01
CA ARG A 295 15.24 8.99 4.07
C ARG A 295 14.20 7.88 4.25
N ILE A 296 14.66 6.64 4.41
CA ILE A 296 13.80 5.48 4.69
C ILE A 296 13.81 5.19 6.19
N TYR A 297 12.63 5.02 6.75
CA TYR A 297 12.43 4.69 8.16
C TYR A 297 11.81 3.31 8.29
N ILE A 298 12.16 2.62 9.37
CA ILE A 298 11.41 1.48 9.88
C ILE A 298 11.02 1.78 11.32
N MET A 299 9.71 1.74 11.59
CA MET A 299 9.13 1.89 12.90
C MET A 299 8.64 0.54 13.40
N LYS A 300 9.16 0.08 14.54
CA LYS A 300 8.65 -1.10 15.22
C LYS A 300 7.47 -0.70 16.11
N LEU A 301 6.43 -1.52 16.12
CA LEU A 301 5.22 -1.28 16.89
C LEU A 301 5.17 -2.24 18.07
N HIS A 302 4.80 -1.73 19.25
CA HIS A 302 4.25 -2.57 20.30
C HIS A 302 2.75 -2.69 20.09
N VAL A 303 2.29 -3.89 19.76
CA VAL A 303 0.88 -4.24 19.74
C VAL A 303 0.68 -5.18 20.92
N THR A 304 -0.02 -4.74 21.96
CA THR A 304 -0.40 -5.67 23.04
C THR A 304 -1.48 -6.62 22.50
N GLU A 305 -1.23 -7.92 22.63
CA GLU A 305 -2.19 -8.99 22.32
C GLU A 305 -3.29 -9.09 23.39
#